data_AF-A0A3Q9JNR9-F1
#
_entry.id   AF-A0A3Q9JNR9-F1
#
_cell.length_a   1.000
_cell.length_b   1.000
_cell.length_c   1.000
_cell.angle_alpha   90.00
_cell.angle_beta   90.00
_cell.angle_gamma   90.00
#
_symmetry.space_group_name_H-M   'P 1'
#
loop_
_entity.id
_entity.type
_entity.pdbx_description
1 polymer ?
#
loop_
_entity_poly.entity_id
_entity_poly.type
_entity_poly.pdbx_seq_one_letter_code
_entity_poly.pdbx_strand_id
1 'polypeptide(L)'
;MMIKRLALISIMLVISQGIYAGEKYPQDVSQFIEKRDQCDYLSGEISGEPEIDNARNLNEQLDKYCKGTDQLLTTLKLKYKENKSILKKLDTYELIECTNNCSNDLE
;
A
#
# COMPACT_ATOMS: atom_id res chain seq x y z
N MET A 1 -20.58 27.98 47.62
CA MET A 1 -20.30 26.57 47.28
C MET A 1 -20.98 26.26 45.96
N MET A 2 -20.28 26.42 44.82
CA MET A 2 -20.71 25.95 43.47
C MET A 2 -19.63 26.18 42.40
N ILE A 3 -18.67 27.09 42.65
CA ILE A 3 -17.54 27.37 41.75
C ILE A 3 -16.45 26.28 41.78
N LYS A 4 -16.33 25.51 42.88
CA LYS A 4 -15.35 24.40 43.01
C LYS A 4 -15.72 23.13 42.24
N ARG A 5 -16.96 23.00 41.72
CA ARG A 5 -17.39 21.81 40.98
C ARG A 5 -17.18 21.93 39.46
N LEU A 6 -17.09 23.16 38.94
CA LEU A 6 -16.82 23.40 37.52
C LEU A 6 -15.34 23.27 37.13
N ALA A 7 -14.42 23.40 38.10
CA ALA A 7 -12.98 23.25 37.84
C ALA A 7 -12.55 21.79 37.56
N LEU A 8 -13.37 20.79 37.90
CA LEU A 8 -13.01 19.38 37.78
C LEU A 8 -13.40 18.75 36.44
N ILE A 9 -14.29 19.37 35.65
CA ILE A 9 -14.77 18.79 34.39
C ILE A 9 -13.92 19.27 33.18
N SER A 10 -13.08 20.28 33.36
CA SER A 10 -12.26 20.85 32.28
C SER A 10 -10.90 20.15 32.06
N ILE A 11 -10.54 19.12 32.85
CA ILE A 11 -9.21 18.48 32.83
C ILE A 11 -9.14 17.20 31.98
N MET A 12 -10.25 16.74 31.39
CA MET A 12 -10.30 15.46 30.66
C MET A 12 -10.18 15.54 29.12
N LEU A 13 -9.90 16.70 28.54
CA LEU A 13 -9.87 16.88 27.08
C LEU A 13 -8.46 17.17 26.52
N VAL A 14 -7.42 16.43 26.94
CA VAL A 14 -6.04 16.66 26.45
C VAL A 14 -5.35 15.42 25.87
N ILE A 15 -5.99 14.24 25.84
CA ILE A 15 -5.28 13.02 25.38
C ILE A 15 -5.93 12.45 24.11
N SER A 16 -5.78 13.15 22.99
CA SER A 16 -5.86 12.49 21.67
C SER A 16 -5.09 13.27 20.60
N GLN A 17 -3.85 13.67 20.89
CA GLN A 17 -2.89 13.98 19.84
C GLN A 17 -2.24 12.65 19.44
N GLY A 18 -2.97 11.84 18.67
CA GLY A 18 -2.37 10.71 17.97
C GLY A 18 -1.38 11.29 16.96
N ILE A 19 -0.08 11.26 17.28
CA ILE A 19 0.97 11.56 16.32
C ILE A 19 0.91 10.43 15.28
N TYR A 20 0.13 10.63 14.21
CA TYR A 20 0.27 9.84 13.00
C TYR A 20 1.59 10.24 12.34
N ALA A 21 2.69 9.72 12.89
CA ALA A 21 3.95 9.68 12.16
C ALA A 21 3.76 8.62 11.07
N GLY A 22 3.27 9.04 9.90
CA GLY A 22 3.34 8.20 8.71
C GLY A 22 4.77 7.73 8.55
N GLU A 23 4.99 6.42 8.45
CA GLU A 23 6.32 5.84 8.30
C GLU A 23 6.96 6.47 7.05
N LYS A 24 7.98 7.31 7.25
CA LYS A 24 8.61 8.03 6.14
C LYS A 24 9.58 7.09 5.44
N TYR A 25 9.09 6.41 4.42
CA TYR A 25 9.94 5.56 3.60
C TYR A 25 10.83 6.38 2.64
N PRO A 26 11.95 5.81 2.19
CA PRO A 26 12.67 6.31 1.03
C PRO A 26 11.76 6.46 -0.19
N GLN A 27 12.14 7.32 -1.13
CA GLN A 27 11.29 7.68 -2.28
C GLN A 27 10.94 6.46 -3.15
N ASP A 28 11.90 5.59 -3.42
CA ASP A 28 11.70 4.38 -4.23
C ASP A 28 10.75 3.38 -3.56
N VAL A 29 10.85 3.21 -2.24
CA VAL A 29 9.91 2.41 -1.45
C VAL A 29 8.52 3.04 -1.44
N SER A 30 8.43 4.36 -1.30
CA SER A 30 7.14 5.06 -1.30
C SER A 30 6.42 4.96 -2.66
N GLN A 31 7.17 5.13 -3.76
CA GLN A 31 6.65 4.98 -5.11
C GLN A 31 6.23 3.54 -5.40
N PHE A 32 6.99 2.55 -4.90
CA PHE A 32 6.59 1.16 -5.00
C PHE A 32 5.27 0.89 -4.25
N ILE A 33 5.14 1.36 -3.01
CA ILE A 33 3.93 1.21 -2.19
C ILE A 33 2.73 1.82 -2.91
N GLU A 34 2.84 3.07 -3.37
CA GLU A 34 1.75 3.75 -4.09
C GLU A 34 1.32 2.96 -5.33
N LYS A 35 2.28 2.51 -6.14
CA LYS A 35 1.98 1.75 -7.36
C LYS A 35 1.37 0.38 -7.05
N ARG A 36 1.94 -0.35 -6.09
CA ARG A 36 1.50 -1.70 -5.72
C ARG A 36 0.14 -1.69 -5.03
N ASP A 37 -0.12 -0.76 -4.13
CA ASP A 37 -1.42 -0.65 -3.45
C ASP A 37 -2.55 -0.42 -4.47
N GLN A 38 -2.30 0.36 -5.53
CA GLN A 38 -3.26 0.51 -6.63
C GLN A 38 -3.46 -0.80 -7.41
N CYS A 39 -2.38 -1.53 -7.69
CA CYS A 39 -2.48 -2.83 -8.34
C CYS A 39 -3.33 -3.82 -7.52
N ASP A 40 -3.06 -3.95 -6.22
CA ASP A 40 -3.74 -4.89 -5.33
C ASP A 40 -5.22 -4.52 -5.18
N TYR A 41 -5.53 -3.22 -5.10
CA TYR A 41 -6.90 -2.71 -5.12
C TYR A 41 -7.62 -3.11 -6.40
N LEU A 42 -7.05 -2.81 -7.57
CA LEU A 42 -7.66 -3.12 -8.87
C LEU A 42 -7.81 -4.62 -9.12
N SER A 43 -6.86 -5.42 -8.63
CA SER A 43 -6.91 -6.88 -8.76
C SER A 43 -8.08 -7.48 -7.98
N GLY A 44 -8.41 -6.91 -6.82
CA GLY A 44 -9.61 -7.27 -6.06
C GLY A 44 -10.93 -6.81 -6.68
N GLU A 45 -10.88 -5.90 -7.65
CA GLU A 45 -12.05 -5.33 -8.34
C GLU A 45 -12.43 -6.08 -9.63
N ILE A 46 -11.64 -7.09 -10.03
CA ILE A 46 -11.91 -7.92 -11.21
C ILE A 46 -13.21 -8.70 -10.97
N SER A 47 -14.21 -8.47 -11.81
CA SER A 47 -15.49 -9.16 -11.72
C SER A 47 -15.45 -10.58 -12.29
N GLY A 48 -14.48 -10.84 -13.18
CA GLY A 48 -14.38 -12.09 -13.95
C GLY A 48 -15.28 -12.08 -15.19
N GLU A 49 -16.06 -11.02 -15.40
CA GLU A 49 -16.88 -10.80 -16.58
C GLU A 49 -16.16 -9.83 -17.53
N PRO A 50 -15.63 -10.30 -18.69
CA PRO A 50 -14.79 -9.47 -19.56
C PRO A 50 -15.47 -8.20 -20.05
N GLU A 51 -16.79 -8.21 -20.24
CA GLU A 51 -17.55 -7.04 -20.69
C GLU A 51 -17.54 -5.93 -19.64
N ILE A 52 -17.73 -6.28 -18.37
CA ILE A 52 -17.72 -5.33 -17.24
C ILE A 52 -16.30 -4.81 -16.99
N ASP A 53 -15.31 -5.70 -16.99
CA ASP A 53 -13.92 -5.34 -16.71
C ASP A 53 -13.35 -4.45 -17.84
N ASN A 54 -13.71 -4.71 -19.10
CA ASN A 54 -13.36 -3.85 -20.23
C ASN A 54 -14.08 -2.50 -20.19
N ALA A 55 -15.37 -2.47 -19.86
CA ALA A 55 -16.12 -1.22 -19.73
C ALA A 55 -15.53 -0.29 -18.65
N ARG A 56 -14.94 -0.86 -17.59
CA ARG A 56 -14.22 -0.15 -16.53
C ARG A 56 -12.77 0.18 -16.86
N ASN A 57 -12.30 -0.21 -18.04
CA ASN A 57 -10.90 -0.11 -18.45
C ASN A 57 -9.93 -0.74 -17.42
N LEU A 58 -10.32 -1.87 -16.83
CA LEU A 58 -9.56 -2.49 -15.75
C LEU A 58 -8.24 -3.07 -16.25
N ASN A 59 -8.23 -3.63 -17.46
CA ASN A 59 -7.04 -4.23 -18.06
C ASN A 59 -5.89 -3.23 -18.26
N GLU A 60 -6.15 -2.02 -18.79
CA GLU A 60 -5.10 -1.01 -18.95
C GLU A 60 -4.60 -0.46 -17.61
N GLN A 61 -5.50 -0.36 -16.62
CA GLN A 61 -5.13 0.08 -15.28
C GLN A 61 -4.26 -0.96 -14.58
N LEU A 62 -4.62 -2.25 -14.69
CA LEU A 62 -3.81 -3.35 -14.19
C LEU A 62 -2.43 -3.37 -14.87
N ASP A 63 -2.34 -3.20 -16.19
CA ASP A 63 -1.03 -3.08 -16.86
C ASP A 63 -0.21 -1.90 -16.29
N LYS A 64 -0.83 -0.72 -16.19
CA LYS A 64 -0.17 0.49 -15.67
C LYS A 64 0.36 0.33 -14.25
N TYR A 65 -0.43 -0.26 -13.35
CA TYR A 65 -0.12 -0.31 -11.91
C TYR A 65 0.57 -1.62 -11.49
N CYS A 66 0.26 -2.76 -12.11
CA CYS A 66 0.82 -4.05 -11.73
C CYS A 66 2.13 -4.38 -12.44
N LYS A 67 2.29 -3.98 -13.70
CA LYS A 67 3.45 -4.41 -14.50
C LYS A 67 4.78 -3.99 -13.89
N GLY A 68 5.71 -4.95 -13.81
CA GLY A 68 7.07 -4.78 -13.27
C GLY A 68 7.15 -4.60 -11.75
N THR A 69 6.03 -4.62 -11.02
CA THR A 69 6.04 -4.41 -9.57
C THR A 69 6.68 -5.57 -8.81
N ASP A 70 6.63 -6.80 -9.31
CA ASP A 70 7.26 -7.98 -8.68
C ASP A 70 8.78 -7.93 -8.75
N GLN A 71 9.31 -7.52 -9.91
CA GLN A 71 10.74 -7.27 -10.08
C GLN A 71 11.21 -6.13 -9.17
N LEU A 72 10.42 -5.06 -9.09
CA LEU A 72 10.70 -3.93 -8.21
C LEU A 72 10.67 -4.36 -6.74
N LEU A 73 9.70 -5.18 -6.32
CA LEU A 73 9.63 -5.73 -4.97
C LEU A 73 10.88 -6.54 -4.63
N THR A 74 11.30 -7.44 -5.51
CA THR A 74 12.51 -8.25 -5.34
C THR A 74 13.75 -7.36 -5.22
N THR A 75 13.86 -6.35 -6.08
CA THR A 75 14.97 -5.39 -6.09
C THR A 75 15.02 -4.59 -4.78
N LEU A 76 13.88 -4.11 -4.29
CA LEU A 76 13.80 -3.34 -3.05
C LEU A 76 14.10 -4.20 -1.83
N LYS A 77 13.63 -5.46 -1.77
CA LYS A 77 13.97 -6.39 -0.69
C LYS A 77 15.47 -6.64 -0.62
N LEU A 78 16.15 -6.78 -1.78
CA LEU A 78 17.61 -6.91 -1.83
C LEU A 78 18.33 -5.63 -1.40
N LYS A 79 17.87 -4.46 -1.88
CA LYS A 79 18.45 -3.15 -1.56
C LYS A 79 18.35 -2.83 -0.07
N TYR A 80 17.21 -3.16 0.56
CA TYR A 80 16.91 -2.82 1.95
C TYR A 80 17.02 -4.01 2.92
N LYS A 81 17.71 -5.09 2.54
CA LYS A 81 17.81 -6.34 3.33
C LYS A 81 18.30 -6.14 4.78
N GLU A 82 19.09 -5.10 5.04
CA GLU A 82 19.62 -4.79 6.38
C GLU A 82 18.70 -3.84 7.17
N ASN A 83 17.74 -3.19 6.50
CA ASN A 83 16.76 -2.31 7.14
C ASN A 83 15.49 -3.09 7.48
N LYS A 84 15.41 -3.57 8.73
CA LYS A 84 14.29 -4.39 9.21
C LYS A 84 12.91 -3.73 9.09
N SER A 85 12.81 -2.40 9.23
CA SER A 85 11.51 -1.69 9.13
C SER A 85 11.00 -1.72 7.70
N ILE A 86 11.85 -1.35 6.75
CA ILE A 86 11.51 -1.36 5.33
C ILE A 86 11.26 -2.78 4.85
N LEU A 87 12.11 -3.73 5.22
CA LEU A 87 11.94 -5.13 4.84
C LEU A 87 10.60 -5.68 5.36
N LYS A 88 10.25 -5.40 6.62
CA LYS A 88 8.95 -5.80 7.18
C LYS A 88 7.77 -5.22 6.38
N LYS A 89 7.86 -3.96 5.92
CA LYS A 89 6.83 -3.39 5.04
C LYS A 89 6.81 -4.07 3.68
N LEU A 90 7.95 -4.29 3.05
CA LEU A 90 8.02 -4.96 1.75
C LEU A 90 7.54 -6.41 1.82
N ASP A 91 7.72 -7.07 2.97
CA ASP A 91 7.24 -8.43 3.21
C ASP A 91 5.72 -8.53 3.38
N THR A 92 4.99 -7.41 3.49
CA THR A 92 3.52 -7.45 3.43
C THR A 92 2.98 -7.64 2.02
N TYR A 93 3.83 -7.50 1.00
CA TYR A 93 3.45 -7.70 -0.39
C TYR A 93 3.89 -9.08 -0.86
N GLU A 94 2.97 -9.75 -1.54
CA GLU A 94 3.21 -11.03 -2.20
C GLU A 94 3.65 -10.80 -3.65
N LEU A 95 4.32 -11.79 -4.23
CA LEU A 95 4.51 -11.81 -5.68
C LEU A 95 3.16 -12.12 -6.31
N ILE A 96 2.80 -11.42 -7.39
CA ILE A 96 1.54 -11.70 -8.09
C ILE A 96 1.65 -13.11 -8.67
N GLU A 97 0.78 -14.02 -8.24
CA GLU A 97 0.70 -15.34 -8.83
C GLU A 97 0.30 -15.21 -10.31
N CYS A 98 1.27 -15.49 -11.18
CA CYS A 98 1.11 -15.53 -12.64
C CYS A 98 0.09 -16.59 -13.06
N THR A 99 -1.21 -16.27 -13.07
CA THR A 99 -2.24 -17.13 -13.65
C THR A 99 -2.30 -16.92 -15.16
N ASN A 100 -1.35 -17.58 -15.83
CA ASN A 100 -1.14 -17.68 -17.28
C ASN A 100 -0.29 -16.56 -17.92
N ASN A 101 0.88 -16.97 -18.39
CA ASN A 101 1.76 -16.27 -19.33
C ASN A 101 2.63 -15.11 -18.78
N CYS A 102 3.36 -15.37 -17.69
CA CYS A 102 4.56 -14.59 -17.38
C CYS A 102 5.72 -15.04 -18.27
N SER A 103 5.78 -14.52 -19.50
CA SER A 103 6.94 -14.71 -20.38
C SER A 103 7.55 -13.42 -20.93
N ASN A 104 6.96 -12.24 -20.71
CA ASN A 104 7.41 -11.03 -21.40
C ASN A 104 7.73 -9.82 -20.49
N ASP A 105 8.08 -10.04 -19.21
CA ASP A 105 8.62 -8.97 -18.36
C ASP A 105 10.16 -9.02 -18.22
N LEU A 106 10.84 -9.76 -19.11
CA LEU A 106 12.29 -9.80 -19.19
C LEU A 106 12.78 -9.39 -20.59
N GLU A 107 12.36 -8.21 -21.06
CA GLU A 107 13.06 -7.47 -22.11
C GLU A 107 13.24 -6.01 -21.71
#